data_AF-A0A0C1S0D9-F1
#
_entry.id   AF-A0A0C1S0D9-F1
#
_cell.length_a   1.000
_cell.length_b   1.000
_cell.length_c   1.000
_cell.angle_alpha   90.00
_cell.angle_beta   90.00
_cell.angle_gamma   90.00
#
_symmetry.space_group_name_H-M   'P 1'
#
loop_
_entity.id
_entity.type
_entity.pdbx_description
1 polymer ?
#
loop_
_entity_poly.entity_id
_entity_poly.type
_entity_poly.pdbx_seq_one_letter_code
_entity_poly.pdbx_strand_id
1 'polypeptide(L)' 'MEVLKNNNFPIEYQCQSGFCGFCKVHLKKGRIIYRKRPLAFLQSREILTCSCKPIENIIIEIY' A
#
# COMPACT_ATOMS: atom_id res chain seq x y z
N MET A 1 6.06 1.85 -0.04
CA MET A 1 6.71 0.61 -0.53
C MET A 1 8.17 0.56 -0.15
N GLU A 2 8.95 1.62 -0.39
CA GLU A 2 10.39 1.68 -0.08
C GLU A 2 10.73 1.23 1.36
N VAL A 3 10.02 1.74 2.36
CA VAL A 3 10.19 1.31 3.76
C VAL A 3 10.06 -0.21 3.94
N LEU A 4 9.09 -0.84 3.28
CA LEU A 4 8.89 -2.29 3.38
C LEU A 4 10.05 -3.06 2.73
N LYS A 5 10.52 -2.60 1.57
CA LYS A 5 11.68 -3.18 0.87
C LYS A 5 12.96 -3.05 1.69
N ASN A 6 13.22 -1.87 2.25
CA ASN A 6 14.43 -1.60 3.03
C ASN A 6 14.48 -2.41 4.33
N ASN A 7 13.33 -2.86 4.83
CA ASN A 7 13.22 -3.74 6.01
C ASN A 7 13.00 -5.22 5.63
N ASN A 8 13.19 -5.59 4.36
CA ASN A 8 13.05 -6.96 3.84
C ASN A 8 11.70 -7.63 4.13
N PHE A 9 10.61 -6.86 4.17
CA PHE A 9 9.28 -7.44 4.25
C PHE A 9 8.89 -8.09 2.91
N PRO A 10 8.34 -9.32 2.93
CA PRO A 10 7.86 -9.98 1.72
C PRO A 10 6.59 -9.26 1.24
N ILE A 11 6.72 -8.42 0.24
CA ILE A 11 5.58 -7.76 -0.41
C ILE A 11 5.63 -8.03 -1.90
N GLU A 12 4.50 -8.46 -2.47
CA GLU A 12 4.39 -8.62 -3.91
C GLU A 12 4.30 -7.25 -4.60
N TYR A 13 4.93 -7.10 -5.76
CA TYR A 13 4.82 -5.89 -6.56
C TYR A 13 5.11 -6.20 -8.03
N GLN A 14 4.46 -5.47 -8.93
CA GLN A 14 4.68 -5.59 -10.38
C GLN A 14 4.74 -4.21 -11.03
N CYS A 15 3.62 -3.49 -11.13
CA CYS A 15 3.56 -2.24 -11.92
C CYS A 15 4.18 -1.01 -11.25
N GLN A 16 4.22 -0.96 -9.90
CA GLN A 16 4.64 0.20 -9.09
C GLN A 16 3.91 1.53 -9.39
N SER A 17 2.81 1.50 -10.16
CA SER A 17 2.08 2.66 -10.65
C SER A 17 0.63 2.74 -10.14
N GLY A 18 0.20 1.78 -9.31
CA GLY A 18 -1.18 1.71 -8.80
C GLY A 18 -2.18 1.06 -9.75
N PHE A 19 -1.69 0.33 -10.75
CA PHE A 19 -2.50 -0.30 -11.80
C PHE A 19 -2.87 -1.76 -11.52
N CYS A 20 -1.90 -2.61 -11.13
CA CYS A 20 -2.09 -4.08 -11.08
C CYS A 20 -2.58 -4.63 -9.73
N GLY A 21 -2.46 -3.88 -8.63
CA GLY A 21 -2.94 -4.33 -7.32
C GLY A 21 -2.06 -5.30 -6.54
N PHE A 22 -0.91 -5.78 -7.07
CA PHE A 22 -0.03 -6.74 -6.36
C PHE A 22 0.52 -6.23 -5.03
N CYS A 23 0.84 -4.93 -4.93
CA CYS A 23 1.38 -4.34 -3.70
C CYS A 23 0.31 -3.95 -2.67
N LYS A 24 -0.79 -4.70 -2.66
CA LYS A 24 -1.95 -4.48 -1.80
C LYS A 24 -1.66 -5.00 -0.40
N VAL A 25 -2.05 -4.20 0.58
CA VAL A 25 -1.98 -4.55 2.01
C VAL A 25 -3.24 -4.05 2.71
N HIS A 26 -3.51 -4.56 3.90
CA HIS A 26 -4.67 -4.14 4.69
C HIS A 26 -4.28 -3.08 5.72
N LEU A 27 -4.98 -1.94 5.74
CA LEU A 27 -4.81 -0.86 6.71
C LEU A 27 -5.65 -1.12 7.97
N LYS A 28 -5.01 -1.65 9.02
CA LYS A 28 -5.66 -1.92 10.32
C LYS A 28 -5.92 -0.63 11.09
N LYS A 29 -4.96 0.29 11.13
CA LYS A 29 -5.08 1.58 11.84
C LYS A 29 -4.35 2.71 11.13
N GLY A 30 -4.80 3.93 11.41
CA GLY A 30 -4.22 5.17 10.93
C GLY A 30 -4.78 5.63 9.58
N ARG A 31 -4.16 6.65 9.00
CA ARG A 31 -4.61 7.30 7.75
C ARG A 31 -3.48 7.42 6.74
N ILE A 32 -3.86 7.28 5.48
CA ILE A 32 -2.98 7.46 4.32
C ILE A 32 -3.62 8.45 3.36
N ILE A 33 -2.78 9.02 2.49
CA ILE A 33 -3.22 9.75 1.30
C ILE A 33 -2.66 9.07 0.06
N TYR A 34 -3.39 9.15 -1.04
CA TYR A 34 -2.91 8.71 -2.35
C TYR A 34 -2.32 9.91 -3.09
N ARG A 35 -1.10 9.77 -3.61
CA ARG A 35 -0.52 10.79 -4.50
C ARG A 35 -1.30 10.87 -5.81
N LYS A 36 -1.73 9.71 -6.31
CA LYS A 36 -2.64 9.55 -7.44
C LYS A 36 -3.63 8.44 -7.08
N ARG A 37 -4.91 8.65 -7.40
CA ARG A 37 -5.94 7.65 -7.13
C ARG A 37 -5.59 6.36 -7.89
N PRO A 38 -5.46 5.22 -7.20
CA PRO A 38 -5.14 3.96 -7.86
C PRO A 38 -6.29 3.53 -8.78
N LEU A 39 -5.93 2.87 -9.89
CA LEU A 39 -6.91 2.30 -10.83
C LEU A 39 -7.29 0.87 -10.45
N ALA A 40 -6.46 0.20 -9.65
CA ALA A 40 -6.78 -1.12 -9.15
C ALA A 40 -7.99 -1.07 -8.19
N PHE A 41 -8.82 -2.11 -8.24
CA PHE A 41 -9.93 -2.27 -7.32
C PHE A 41 -9.43 -2.56 -5.89
N LEU A 42 -9.86 -1.73 -4.94
CA LEU A 42 -9.54 -1.82 -3.52
C LEU A 42 -10.82 -2.03 -2.72
N GLN A 43 -10.81 -3.01 -1.83
CA GLN A 43 -11.86 -3.19 -0.83
C GLN A 43 -11.70 -2.19 0.32
N SER A 44 -12.67 -2.18 1.23
CA SER A 44 -12.60 -1.36 2.43
C SER A 44 -11.32 -1.63 3.20
N ARG A 45 -10.59 -0.56 3.53
CA ARG A 45 -9.30 -0.58 4.23
C ARG A 45 -8.14 -1.25 3.47
N GLU A 46 -8.31 -1.64 2.20
CA GLU A 46 -7.18 -2.06 1.38
C GLU A 46 -6.44 -0.84 0.80
N ILE A 47 -5.11 -0.92 0.76
CA ILE A 47 -4.27 0.14 0.21
C ILE A 47 -3.16 -0.41 -0.68
N LEU A 48 -2.71 0.40 -1.65
CA LEU A 48 -1.55 0.07 -2.48
C LEU A 48 -0.29 0.77 -1.96
N THR A 49 0.69 -0.01 -1.49
CA THR A 49 1.92 0.53 -0.90
C THR A 49 2.78 1.32 -1.88
N CYS A 50 2.61 1.13 -3.20
CA CYS A 50 3.32 1.90 -4.23
C CYS A 50 2.72 3.30 -4.48
N SER A 51 1.44 3.53 -4.12
CA SER A 51 0.70 4.74 -4.49
C SER A 51 0.23 5.58 -3.30
N CYS A 52 0.39 5.09 -2.06
CA CYS A 52 0.01 5.79 -0.84
C CYS A 52 1.20 6.37 -0.07
N LYS A 53 0.94 7.41 0.74
CA LYS A 53 1.83 7.94 1.76
C LYS A 53 1.08 8.01 3.11
N PRO A 54 1.65 7.50 4.22
CA PRO A 54 1.08 7.73 5.54
C PRO A 54 1.10 9.21 5.91
N ILE A 55 0.03 9.69 6.54
CA ILE A 55 -0.04 11.04 7.13
C ILE A 55 0.03 11.02 8.65
N GLU A 56 -0.01 9.83 9.24
CA GLU A 56 0.14 9.58 10.66
C GLU A 56 0.71 8.16 10.86
N ASN A 57 0.88 7.74 12.11
CA ASN A 57 1.26 6.37 12.42
C ASN A 57 0.19 5.40 11.91
N ILE A 58 0.61 4.43 11.10
CA ILE A 58 -0.27 3.41 10.54
C ILE A 58 0.13 2.02 11.02
N ILE A 59 -0.85 1.13 11.07
CA ILE A 59 -0.64 -0.30 11.24
C ILE A 59 -1.22 -0.99 10.01
N ILE A 60 -0.40 -1.78 9.34
CA ILE A 60 -0.78 -2.54 8.16
C ILE A 60 -0.55 -4.03 8.41
N GLU A 61 -1.33 -4.85 7.72
CA GLU A 61 -1.15 -6.29 7.64
C GLU A 61 -0.72 -6.64 6.22
N ILE A 62 0.38 -7.38 6.11
CA ILE A 62 0.96 -7.88 4.87
C ILE A 62 0.57 -9.36 4.78
N TYR A 63 0.22 -9.82 3.58
CA TYR A 63 -0.19 -11.20 3.30
C TYR A 63 1.01 -12.10 3.03
#